data_AF-A0A174DTF9-F1
#
_entry.id   AF-A0A174DTF9-F1
#
_cell.length_a   1.000
_cell.length_b   1.000
_cell.length_c   1.000
_cell.angle_alpha   90.00
_cell.angle_beta   90.00
_cell.angle_gamma   90.00
#
_symmetry.space_group_name_H-M   'P 1'
#
loop_
_entity.id
_entity.type
_entity.pdbx_description
1 polymer ?
#
loop_
_entity_poly.entity_id
_entity_poly.type
_entity_poly.pdbx_seq_one_letter_code
_entity_poly.pdbx_strand_id
1 'polypeptide(L)'
;MEAERVLNDLYKKINETGCEGRLPVAIFRVEKNILTYSGWKWRFVPNSGIYEIAVMAEKLQESVYQIYAEVFHQIVHILNAQSGITDTSNYGRYHNRHFQKKAEELGLKATKKEYVHGFDIIEVPKSLIEKINFPMFETNLKKAIEKQSVEIAPPQYN
;
A
#
# COMPACT_ATOMS: atom_id res chain seq x y z
N MET A 1 -0.15 12.29 10.13
CA MET A 1 -1.09 12.94 9.18
C MET A 1 -2.41 12.18 9.19
N GLU A 2 -3.54 12.85 8.95
CA GLU A 2 -4.85 12.19 8.96
C GLU A 2 -4.94 11.10 7.87
N ALA A 3 -4.31 11.31 6.71
CA ALA A 3 -4.26 10.32 5.64
C ALA A 3 -3.55 9.02 6.07
N GLU A 4 -2.47 9.12 6.87
CA GLU A 4 -1.77 7.96 7.43
C GLU A 4 -2.71 7.16 8.35
N ARG A 5 -3.53 7.83 9.16
CA ARG A 5 -4.52 7.17 10.02
C ARG A 5 -5.54 6.38 9.20
N VAL A 6 -6.08 6.98 8.15
CA VAL A 6 -7.05 6.32 7.26
C VAL A 6 -6.42 5.09 6.56
N LEU A 7 -5.16 5.19 6.11
CA LEU A 7 -4.44 4.06 5.51
C LEU A 7 -4.11 2.96 6.52
N ASN A 8 -3.73 3.31 7.75
CA ASN A 8 -3.55 2.35 8.84
C ASN A 8 -4.86 1.59 9.15
N ASP A 9 -6.00 2.29 9.13
CA ASP A 9 -7.31 1.66 9.36
C ASP A 9 -7.71 0.75 8.18
N LEU A 10 -7.39 1.13 6.94
CA LEU A 10 -7.53 0.25 5.78
C LEU A 10 -6.70 -1.03 5.96
N TYR A 11 -5.44 -0.91 6.36
CA TYR A 11 -4.55 -2.05 6.57
C TYR A 11 -5.09 -3.03 7.62
N LYS A 12 -5.61 -2.50 8.73
CA LYS A 12 -6.28 -3.33 9.76
C LYS A 12 -7.49 -4.05 9.18
N LYS A 13 -8.32 -3.34 8.41
CA LYS A 13 -9.50 -3.94 7.77
C LYS A 13 -9.13 -5.05 6.80
N ILE A 14 -8.11 -4.83 5.96
CA ILE A 14 -7.55 -5.86 5.08
C ILE A 14 -7.03 -7.04 5.90
N ASN A 15 -6.34 -6.80 7.02
CA ASN A 15 -5.85 -7.88 7.87
C ASN A 15 -6.99 -8.77 8.38
N GLU A 16 -8.06 -8.16 8.89
CA GLU A 16 -9.22 -8.87 9.46
C GLU A 16 -9.90 -9.80 8.45
N THR A 17 -10.08 -9.36 7.20
CA THR A 17 -10.97 -10.05 6.24
C THR A 17 -10.24 -10.63 5.04
N GLY A 18 -9.16 -9.99 4.60
CA GLY A 18 -8.38 -10.35 3.42
C GLY A 18 -7.13 -11.17 3.73
N CYS A 19 -6.57 -11.05 4.94
CA CYS A 19 -5.36 -11.78 5.35
C CYS A 19 -5.53 -12.65 6.59
N GLU A 20 -6.73 -12.71 7.17
CA GLU A 20 -7.09 -13.60 8.29
C GLU A 20 -6.21 -13.39 9.54
N GLY A 21 -5.87 -12.13 9.84
CA GLY A 21 -5.09 -11.76 11.01
C GLY A 21 -3.59 -12.04 10.91
N ARG A 22 -3.09 -12.49 9.74
CA ARG A 22 -1.68 -12.88 9.56
C ARG A 22 -0.73 -11.72 9.31
N LEU A 23 -1.23 -10.50 9.07
CA LEU A 23 -0.35 -9.37 8.80
C LEU A 23 0.43 -8.95 10.04
N PRO A 24 1.74 -8.69 9.90
CA PRO A 24 2.52 -8.06 10.97
C PRO A 24 2.09 -6.60 11.14
N VAL A 25 2.54 -5.97 12.22
CA VAL A 25 2.29 -4.54 12.44
C VAL A 25 3.01 -3.73 11.37
N ALA A 26 2.27 -2.86 10.69
CA ALA A 26 2.80 -1.87 9.77
C ALA A 26 2.26 -0.47 10.09
N ILE A 27 3.07 0.55 9.84
CA ILE A 27 2.66 1.96 9.92
C ILE A 27 2.74 2.60 8.53
N PHE A 28 1.77 3.46 8.22
CA PHE A 28 1.82 4.28 7.02
C PHE A 28 2.54 5.61 7.27
N ARG A 29 3.36 6.03 6.31
CA ARG A 29 3.92 7.38 6.22
C ARG A 29 3.55 7.99 4.88
N VAL A 30 3.05 9.21 4.88
CA VAL A 30 2.80 9.94 3.64
C VAL A 30 3.89 11.00 3.46
N GLU A 31 4.61 10.92 2.36
CA GLU A 31 5.79 11.74 2.07
C GLU A 31 5.49 12.77 0.97
N LYS A 32 6.14 13.94 1.04
CA LYS A 32 6.02 15.02 0.04
C LYS A 32 7.40 15.39 -0.48
N ASN A 33 7.52 15.62 -1.78
CA ASN A 33 8.72 16.19 -2.41
C ASN A 33 10.03 15.45 -2.08
N ILE A 34 10.02 14.12 -2.21
CA ILE A 34 11.23 13.30 -2.05
C ILE A 34 11.74 12.89 -3.43
N LEU A 35 13.05 13.07 -3.66
CA LEU A 35 13.69 12.79 -4.95
C LEU A 35 14.14 11.33 -5.11
N THR A 36 14.08 10.52 -4.04
CA THR A 36 14.72 9.20 -3.99
C THR A 36 13.86 8.04 -4.48
N TYR A 37 12.54 8.21 -4.55
CA TYR A 37 11.61 7.24 -5.13
C TYR A 37 10.31 7.92 -5.52
N SER A 38 9.55 7.25 -6.40
CA SER A 38 8.16 7.61 -6.70
C SER A 38 7.25 6.46 -6.29
N GLY A 39 6.00 6.76 -5.93
CA GLY A 39 5.04 5.70 -5.66
C GLY A 39 4.98 5.28 -4.19
N TRP A 40 5.02 3.96 -3.99
CA TRP A 40 4.90 3.28 -2.71
C TRP A 40 6.19 2.51 -2.43
N LYS A 41 6.60 2.45 -1.16
CA LYS A 41 7.72 1.62 -0.72
C LYS A 41 7.40 0.99 0.62
N TRP A 42 7.92 -0.20 0.85
CA TRP A 42 7.91 -0.83 2.15
C TRP A 42 9.33 -0.98 2.68
N ARG A 43 9.48 -1.01 4.01
CA ARG A 43 10.73 -1.41 4.66
C ARG A 43 10.46 -2.03 6.02
N PHE A 44 11.35 -2.92 6.44
CA PHE A 44 11.41 -3.36 7.83
C PHE A 44 12.17 -2.32 8.67
N VAL A 45 11.72 -2.07 9.89
CA VAL A 45 12.38 -1.16 10.84
C VAL A 45 13.04 -2.00 11.94
N PRO A 46 14.37 -2.23 11.88
CA PRO A 46 15.04 -3.25 12.69
C PRO A 46 14.86 -3.12 14.20
N ASN A 47 14.78 -1.90 14.72
CA ASN A 47 14.73 -1.64 16.16
C ASN A 47 13.32 -1.68 16.75
N SER A 48 12.28 -1.53 15.92
CA SER A 48 10.89 -1.57 16.38
C SER A 48 10.18 -2.87 16.00
N GLY A 49 10.77 -3.68 15.14
CA GLY A 49 10.17 -4.96 14.71
C GLY A 49 8.90 -4.78 13.87
N ILE A 50 8.63 -3.57 13.39
CA ILE A 50 7.47 -3.25 12.54
C ILE A 50 7.89 -2.99 11.10
N TYR A 51 6.89 -3.00 10.23
CA TYR A 51 7.04 -2.55 8.86
C TYR A 51 6.59 -1.09 8.72
N GLU A 52 7.16 -0.40 7.76
CA GLU A 52 6.72 0.93 7.34
C GLU A 52 6.35 0.87 5.87
N ILE A 53 5.14 1.36 5.54
CA ILE A 53 4.70 1.58 4.18
C ILE A 53 4.66 3.08 3.95
N ALA A 54 5.58 3.57 3.12
CA ALA A 54 5.63 4.97 2.74
C ALA A 54 5.04 5.17 1.36
N VAL A 55 4.31 6.27 1.18
CA VAL A 55 3.65 6.63 -0.06
C VAL A 55 3.82 8.11 -0.35
N MET A 56 4.12 8.42 -1.61
CA MET A 56 4.16 9.78 -2.10
C MET A 56 2.75 10.39 -2.15
N ALA A 57 2.56 11.58 -1.59
CA ALA A 57 1.25 12.19 -1.39
C ALA A 57 0.42 12.31 -2.69
N GLU A 58 1.06 12.52 -3.85
CA GLU A 58 0.39 12.57 -5.15
C GLU A 58 -0.29 11.26 -5.54
N LYS A 59 0.19 10.11 -5.03
CA LYS A 59 -0.41 8.80 -5.29
C LYS A 59 -1.75 8.62 -4.61
N LEU A 60 -2.02 9.37 -3.54
CA LEU A 60 -3.31 9.32 -2.86
C LEU A 60 -4.43 10.02 -3.67
N GLN A 61 -4.10 10.66 -4.79
CA GLN A 61 -5.07 11.20 -5.76
C GLN A 61 -5.55 10.15 -6.78
N GLU A 62 -4.93 8.97 -6.81
CA GLU A 62 -5.35 7.88 -7.69
C GLU A 62 -6.70 7.31 -7.25
N SER A 63 -7.33 6.49 -8.11
CA SER A 63 -8.62 5.88 -7.77
C SER A 63 -8.51 5.02 -6.51
N VAL A 64 -9.61 4.90 -5.76
CA VAL A 64 -9.66 4.05 -4.56
C VAL A 64 -9.23 2.60 -4.87
N TYR A 65 -9.57 2.08 -6.05
CA TYR A 65 -9.18 0.75 -6.51
C TYR A 65 -7.67 0.62 -6.70
N GLN A 66 -7.02 1.66 -7.23
CA GLN A 66 -5.56 1.69 -7.35
C GLN A 66 -4.90 1.71 -5.97
N ILE A 67 -5.46 2.46 -5.01
CA ILE A 67 -4.94 2.49 -3.64
C ILE A 67 -5.06 1.12 -2.97
N TYR A 68 -6.17 0.40 -3.16
CA TYR A 68 -6.28 -0.99 -2.72
C TYR A 68 -5.20 -1.87 -3.37
N ALA A 69 -5.01 -1.78 -4.67
CA ALA A 69 -4.00 -2.56 -5.40
C ALA A 69 -2.59 -2.32 -4.87
N GLU A 70 -2.20 -1.07 -4.65
CA GLU A 70 -0.88 -0.70 -4.15
C GLU A 70 -0.67 -1.12 -2.69
N VAL A 71 -1.69 -0.98 -1.83
CA VAL A 71 -1.62 -1.48 -0.44
C VAL A 71 -1.46 -3.00 -0.43
N PHE A 72 -2.21 -3.73 -1.26
CA PHE A 72 -2.05 -5.17 -1.40
C PHE A 72 -0.68 -5.56 -1.96
N HIS A 73 -0.14 -4.80 -2.90
CA HIS A 73 1.22 -5.00 -3.42
C HIS A 73 2.26 -4.93 -2.30
N GLN A 74 2.18 -3.93 -1.43
CA GLN A 74 3.09 -3.83 -0.28
C GLN A 74 2.86 -4.96 0.73
N ILE A 75 1.60 -5.39 0.93
CA ILE A 75 1.26 -6.53 1.80
C ILE A 75 1.89 -7.84 1.31
N VAL A 76 1.85 -8.12 -0.01
CA VAL A 76 2.46 -9.31 -0.60
C VAL A 76 3.95 -9.39 -0.26
N HIS A 77 4.66 -8.27 -0.43
CA HIS A 77 6.06 -8.17 -0.04
C HIS A 77 6.29 -8.42 1.44
N ILE A 78 5.50 -7.77 2.30
CA ILE A 78 5.64 -7.89 3.75
C ILE A 78 5.44 -9.35 4.20
N LEU A 79 4.43 -10.04 3.66
CA LEU A 79 4.15 -11.44 4.00
C LEU A 79 5.26 -12.40 3.53
N ASN A 80 5.82 -12.16 2.34
CA ASN A 80 6.97 -12.93 1.87
C ASN A 80 8.20 -12.66 2.76
N ALA A 81 8.49 -11.40 3.07
CA ALA A 81 9.60 -11.02 3.93
C ALA A 81 9.48 -11.61 5.35
N GLN A 82 8.28 -11.60 5.94
CA GLN A 82 7.99 -12.25 7.24
C GLN A 82 8.26 -13.76 7.20
N SER A 83 8.06 -14.39 6.03
CA SER A 83 8.32 -15.81 5.80
C SER A 83 9.78 -16.11 5.42
N GLY A 84 10.67 -15.11 5.41
CA GLY A 84 12.05 -15.25 4.96
C GLY A 84 12.19 -15.50 3.45
N ILE A 85 11.16 -15.17 2.66
CA ILE A 85 11.11 -15.38 1.21
C ILE A 85 11.48 -14.08 0.49
N THR A 86 12.51 -14.15 -0.36
CA THR A 86 12.86 -13.06 -1.26
C THR A 86 12.00 -13.14 -2.53
N ASP A 87 11.11 -12.18 -2.71
CA ASP A 87 10.11 -12.17 -3.79
C ASP A 87 10.42 -11.22 -4.95
N THR A 88 11.61 -10.63 -4.92
CA THR A 88 12.17 -9.83 -5.99
C THR A 88 13.51 -10.40 -6.46
N SER A 89 14.01 -9.88 -7.57
CA SER A 89 15.28 -10.26 -8.21
C SER A 89 15.92 -9.02 -8.82
N ASN A 90 17.19 -9.13 -9.20
CA ASN A 90 17.97 -8.02 -9.76
C ASN A 90 17.93 -6.77 -8.84
N TYR A 91 18.37 -6.94 -7.59
CA TYR A 91 18.41 -5.88 -6.58
C TYR A 91 17.05 -5.20 -6.35
N GLY A 92 15.98 -5.99 -6.30
CA GLY A 92 14.62 -5.49 -6.04
C GLY A 92 13.85 -5.04 -7.27
N ARG A 93 14.47 -5.03 -8.45
CA ARG A 93 13.87 -4.48 -9.68
C ARG A 93 12.70 -5.30 -10.22
N TYR A 94 12.73 -6.62 -10.02
CA TYR A 94 11.85 -7.55 -10.73
C TYR A 94 11.19 -8.55 -9.78
N HIS A 95 9.88 -8.47 -9.65
CA HIS A 95 9.08 -9.42 -8.86
C HIS A 95 9.07 -10.81 -9.50
N ASN A 96 9.45 -11.80 -8.69
CA ASN A 96 9.59 -13.17 -9.13
C ASN A 96 8.30 -13.99 -8.87
N ARG A 97 8.34 -15.30 -9.12
CA ARG A 97 7.17 -16.18 -8.93
C ARG A 97 6.69 -16.28 -7.49
N HIS A 98 7.53 -16.00 -6.49
CA HIS A 98 7.10 -15.97 -5.09
C HIS A 98 6.16 -14.80 -4.81
N PHE A 99 6.39 -13.65 -5.44
CA PHE A 99 5.46 -12.52 -5.38
C PHE A 99 4.11 -12.91 -5.96
N GLN A 100 4.11 -13.45 -7.18
CA GLN A 100 2.88 -13.92 -7.84
C GLN A 100 2.14 -14.94 -6.97
N LYS A 101 2.82 -15.99 -6.52
CA LYS A 101 2.22 -17.06 -5.71
C LYS A 101 1.58 -16.50 -4.44
N LYS A 102 2.26 -15.58 -3.75
CA LYS A 102 1.72 -14.95 -2.54
C LYS A 102 0.52 -14.06 -2.84
N ALA A 103 0.52 -13.33 -3.95
CA ALA A 103 -0.64 -12.56 -4.39
C ALA A 103 -1.84 -13.47 -4.67
N GLU A 104 -1.63 -14.58 -5.38
CA GLU A 104 -2.68 -15.57 -5.70
C GLU A 104 -3.23 -16.25 -4.43
N GLU A 105 -2.39 -16.53 -3.44
CA GLU A 105 -2.80 -17.04 -2.12
C GLU A 105 -3.73 -16.07 -1.35
N LEU A 106 -3.64 -14.76 -1.64
CA LEU A 106 -4.53 -13.73 -1.09
C LEU A 106 -5.79 -13.51 -1.93
N GLY A 107 -5.98 -14.31 -2.99
CA GLY A 107 -7.09 -14.13 -3.94
C GLY A 107 -6.91 -12.94 -4.87
N LEU A 108 -5.68 -12.46 -5.07
CA LEU A 108 -5.34 -11.39 -6.00
C LEU A 108 -4.90 -11.98 -7.34
N LYS A 109 -4.92 -11.16 -8.39
CA LYS A 109 -4.30 -11.51 -9.68
C LYS A 109 -3.08 -10.64 -9.90
N ALA A 110 -1.91 -11.27 -9.99
CA ALA A 110 -0.65 -10.60 -10.29
C ALA A 110 -0.29 -10.78 -11.77
N THR A 111 -0.14 -9.69 -12.52
CA THR A 111 0.23 -9.72 -13.94
C THR A 111 1.51 -8.94 -14.20
N LYS A 112 2.15 -9.25 -15.34
CA LYS A 112 3.36 -8.55 -15.79
C LYS A 112 2.95 -7.31 -16.56
N LYS A 113 3.68 -6.20 -16.39
CA LYS A 113 3.62 -5.09 -17.33
C LYS A 113 4.20 -5.51 -18.67
N GLU A 114 3.67 -4.95 -19.75
CA GLU A 114 4.26 -5.10 -21.07
C GLU A 114 5.72 -4.63 -21.01
N TYR A 115 6.64 -5.45 -21.52
CA TYR A 115 8.09 -5.19 -21.52
C TYR A 115 8.81 -5.17 -20.15
N VAL A 116 8.16 -5.56 -19.05
CA VAL A 116 8.82 -5.72 -17.75
C VAL A 116 9.06 -7.19 -17.44
N HIS A 117 10.29 -7.51 -17.04
CA HIS A 117 10.66 -8.85 -16.58
C HIS A 117 10.19 -9.06 -15.12
N GLY A 118 8.89 -9.13 -14.84
CA GLY A 118 8.39 -9.36 -13.48
C GLY A 118 6.90 -9.07 -13.30
N PHE A 119 6.32 -9.54 -12.21
CA PHE A 119 4.92 -9.30 -11.84
C PHE A 119 4.77 -7.96 -11.12
N ASP A 120 4.14 -6.98 -11.74
CA ASP A 120 4.12 -5.60 -11.20
C ASP A 120 2.71 -5.04 -11.01
N ILE A 121 1.70 -5.67 -11.62
CA ILE A 121 0.32 -5.22 -11.53
C ILE A 121 -0.43 -6.16 -10.60
N ILE A 122 -1.04 -5.60 -9.56
CA ILE A 122 -2.02 -6.28 -8.71
C ILE A 122 -3.42 -5.86 -9.13
N GLU A 123 -4.24 -6.83 -9.52
CA GLU A 123 -5.68 -6.67 -9.67
C GLU A 123 -6.36 -7.24 -8.43
N VAL A 124 -7.13 -6.38 -7.74
CA VAL A 124 -7.92 -6.76 -6.56
C VAL A 124 -9.35 -7.07 -7.03
N PRO A 125 -9.86 -8.30 -6.87
CA PRO A 125 -11.22 -8.62 -7.26
C PRO A 125 -12.24 -7.77 -6.49
N LYS A 126 -13.31 -7.34 -7.18
CA LYS A 126 -14.39 -6.57 -6.56
C LYS A 126 -14.99 -7.29 -5.36
N SER A 127 -15.15 -8.62 -5.43
CA SER A 127 -15.65 -9.45 -4.34
C SER A 127 -14.76 -9.38 -3.09
N LEU A 128 -13.45 -9.22 -3.25
CA LEU A 128 -12.53 -9.06 -2.12
C LEU A 128 -12.67 -7.67 -1.49
N ILE A 129 -12.81 -6.62 -2.30
CA ILE A 129 -13.09 -5.25 -1.81
C ILE A 129 -14.43 -5.21 -1.06
N GLU A 130 -15.46 -5.84 -1.61
CA GLU A 130 -16.77 -5.97 -0.96
C GLU A 130 -16.67 -6.77 0.35
N LYS A 131 -15.86 -7.84 0.39
CA LYS A 131 -15.60 -8.63 1.61
C LYS A 131 -14.87 -7.82 2.68
N ILE A 132 -13.93 -6.94 2.29
CA ILE A 132 -13.24 -6.03 3.22
C ILE A 132 -14.22 -5.09 3.90
N ASN A 133 -15.28 -4.67 3.18
CA ASN A 133 -16.38 -3.88 3.71
C ASN A 133 -15.87 -2.69 4.55
N PHE A 134 -15.10 -1.80 3.93
CA PHE A 134 -14.67 -0.54 4.54
C PHE A 134 -15.47 0.64 3.98
N PRO A 135 -16.72 0.82 4.42
CA PRO A 135 -17.53 1.94 3.96
C PRO A 135 -16.86 3.27 4.33
N MET A 136 -17.08 4.30 3.53
CA MET A 136 -16.51 5.64 3.70
C MET A 136 -14.98 5.75 3.55
N PHE A 137 -14.25 4.67 3.23
CA PHE A 137 -12.79 4.74 3.04
C PHE A 137 -12.39 5.86 2.06
N GLU A 138 -12.98 5.86 0.86
CA GLU A 138 -12.68 6.86 -0.16
C GLU A 138 -13.01 8.28 0.32
N THR A 139 -14.18 8.47 0.94
CA THR A 139 -14.62 9.77 1.46
C THR A 139 -13.69 10.27 2.57
N ASN A 140 -13.30 9.40 3.50
CA ASN A 140 -12.42 9.73 4.61
C ASN A 140 -11.02 10.06 4.10
N LEU A 141 -10.51 9.31 3.12
CA LEU A 141 -9.22 9.57 2.53
C LEU A 141 -9.20 10.92 1.81
N LYS A 142 -10.22 11.21 0.99
CA LYS A 142 -10.36 12.52 0.30
C LYS A 142 -10.38 13.68 1.29
N LYS A 143 -11.22 13.60 2.33
CA LYS A 143 -11.28 14.61 3.40
C LYS A 143 -9.93 14.80 4.12
N ALA A 144 -9.23 13.70 4.37
CA ALA A 144 -7.92 13.73 5.03
C ALA A 144 -6.87 14.46 4.19
N ILE A 145 -6.90 14.25 2.87
CA ILE A 145 -5.98 14.92 1.94
C ILE A 145 -6.33 16.41 1.81
N GLU A 146 -7.61 16.76 1.67
CA GLU A 146 -8.08 18.14 1.57
C GLU A 146 -7.77 18.95 2.83
N LYS A 147 -8.03 18.40 4.02
CA LYS A 147 -7.72 19.10 5.28
C LYS A 147 -6.24 19.47 5.36
N GLN A 148 -5.39 18.60 4.82
CA GLN A 148 -3.96 18.81 4.85
C GLN A 148 -3.44 19.79 3.79
N SER A 149 -4.16 20.01 2.69
CA SER A 149 -3.82 21.09 1.75
C SER A 149 -4.21 22.46 2.30
N VAL A 150 -5.30 22.54 3.07
CA VAL A 150 -5.77 23.78 3.72
C VAL A 150 -4.83 24.25 4.83
N GLU A 151 -4.29 23.35 5.66
CA GLU A 151 -3.37 23.69 6.74
C GLU A 151 -2.00 24.25 6.29
N ILE A 152 -1.68 24.15 4.98
CA ILE A 152 -0.38 24.57 4.41
C ILE A 152 -0.53 25.82 3.53
N ALA A 153 -1.75 26.33 3.33
CA ALA A 153 -1.96 27.58 2.63
C ALA A 153 -1.24 28.73 3.40
N PRO A 154 -0.43 29.56 2.73
CA PRO A 154 0.26 30.65 3.41
C PRO A 154 -0.77 31.59 4.07
N PRO A 155 -0.44 32.19 5.24
CA PRO A 155 -1.34 33.14 5.88
C PRO A 155 -1.70 34.23 4.87
N GLN A 156 -3.01 34.46 4.69
CA GLN A 156 -3.47 35.63 3.96
C GLN A 156 -3.12 36.86 4.80
N TYR A 157 -2.08 37.58 4.39
CA TYR A 157 -1.83 38.92 4.90
C TYR A 157 -2.86 39.84 4.25
N ASN A 158 -3.82 40.30 5.06
CA ASN A 158 -4.71 41.41 4.73
C ASN A 158 -3.94 42.74 4.75
#